data_AF-A0A6J5E9R2-F1
#
_entry.id   AF-A0A6J5E9R2-F1
#
_cell.length_a   1.000
_cell.length_b   1.000
_cell.length_c   1.000
_cell.angle_alpha   90.00
_cell.angle_beta   90.00
_cell.angle_gamma   90.00
#
_symmetry.space_group_name_H-M   'P 1'
#
loop_
_entity.id
_entity.type
_entity.pdbx_description
1 polymer ?
#
loop_
_entity_poly.entity_id
_entity_poly.type
_entity_poly.pdbx_seq_one_letter_code
_entity_poly.pdbx_strand_id
1 'polypeptide(L)' 'MIRERTKSGMQAAKKRGIRLGRPRSLEPHDERQAVAQWRTGRYTLTALAHQYGVHLSSIKRAVYRADQSAQPRLLND' A
#
# COMPACT_ATOMS: atom_id res chain seq x y z
N MET A 1 -8.67 -5.29 -32.11
CA MET A 1 -7.35 -4.73 -32.53
C MET A 1 -6.73 -3.73 -31.54
N ILE A 2 -7.25 -2.50 -31.33
CA ILE A 2 -6.56 -1.49 -30.48
C ILE A 2 -6.47 -1.94 -29.00
N ARG A 3 -7.58 -2.42 -28.42
CA ARG A 3 -7.65 -2.86 -27.01
C ARG A 3 -6.68 -4.01 -26.70
N GLU A 4 -6.50 -4.95 -27.63
CA GLU A 4 -5.56 -6.07 -27.48
C GLU A 4 -4.11 -5.60 -27.47
N ARG A 5 -3.77 -4.66 -28.35
CA ARG A 5 -2.42 -4.06 -28.38
C ARG A 5 -2.12 -3.29 -27.10
N THR A 6 -3.07 -2.51 -26.57
CA THR A 6 -2.89 -1.82 -25.29
C THR A 6 -2.69 -2.80 -24.13
N LYS A 7 -3.46 -3.89 -24.09
CA LYS A 7 -3.29 -4.95 -23.08
C LYS A 7 -1.91 -5.59 -23.17
N SER A 8 -1.46 -5.94 -24.37
CA SER A 8 -0.13 -6.50 -24.61
C SER A 8 0.98 -5.54 -24.16
N GLY A 9 0.87 -4.25 -24.48
CA GLY A 9 1.80 -3.22 -24.02
C GLY A 9 1.83 -3.06 -22.49
N MET A 10 0.67 -3.03 -21.83
CA MET A 10 0.59 -2.98 -20.36
C MET A 10 1.20 -4.22 -19.70
N GLN A 11 0.99 -5.41 -20.29
CA GLN A 11 1.60 -6.65 -19.81
C GLN A 11 3.13 -6.61 -19.96
N ALA A 12 3.65 -6.12 -21.08
CA ALA A 12 5.08 -5.94 -21.29
C ALA A 12 5.68 -4.94 -20.27
N ALA A 13 5.00 -3.82 -20.01
CA ALA A 13 5.41 -2.85 -18.99
C ALA A 13 5.44 -3.48 -17.58
N LYS A 14 4.42 -4.26 -17.22
CA LYS A 14 4.38 -4.99 -15.94
C LYS A 14 5.54 -5.98 -15.82
N LYS A 15 5.87 -6.73 -16.90
CA LYS A 15 7.01 -7.67 -16.93
C LYS A 15 8.36 -6.96 -16.76
N ARG A 16 8.48 -5.73 -17.27
CA ARG A 16 9.67 -4.87 -17.07
C ARG A 16 9.76 -4.27 -15.66
N GLY A 17 8.79 -4.53 -14.78
CA GLY A 17 8.75 -3.98 -13.42
C GLY A 17 8.26 -2.54 -13.34
N ILE A 18 7.68 -1.99 -14.42
CA ILE A 18 7.12 -0.64 -14.39
C ILE A 18 5.91 -0.63 -13.46
N ARG A 19 5.95 0.27 -12.47
CA ARG A 19 4.83 0.51 -11.56
C ARG A 19 3.70 1.22 -12.31
N LEU A 20 2.58 0.52 -12.46
CA LEU A 20 1.37 1.06 -13.08
C LEU A 20 0.47 1.75 -12.05
N GLY A 21 -0.21 2.83 -12.47
CA GLY A 21 -1.20 3.55 -11.66
C GLY A 21 -0.63 4.65 -10.77
N ARG A 22 -1.50 5.29 -9.98
CA ARG A 22 -1.12 6.42 -9.11
C ARG A 22 -0.16 5.96 -8.00
N PRO A 23 0.92 6.72 -7.71
CA PRO A 23 1.74 6.45 -6.55
C PRO A 23 0.93 6.54 -5.25
N ARG A 24 1.45 5.91 -4.19
CA ARG A 24 0.84 5.94 -2.86
C ARG A 24 1.11 7.32 -2.26
N SER A 25 0.19 7.79 -1.43
CA SER A 25 0.35 9.04 -0.69
C SER A 25 1.43 8.97 0.41
N LEU A 26 1.81 7.75 0.81
CA LEU A 26 2.83 7.51 1.83
C LEU A 26 4.02 6.80 1.16
N GLU A 27 5.23 7.26 1.44
CA GLU A 27 6.44 6.59 0.99
C GLU A 27 6.59 5.23 1.70
N PRO A 28 7.16 4.18 1.07
CA PRO A 28 7.30 2.88 1.72
C PRO A 28 8.09 2.90 3.03
N HIS A 29 9.01 3.85 3.21
CA HIS A 29 9.74 4.01 4.46
C HIS A 29 8.82 4.53 5.58
N ASP A 30 8.13 5.62 5.33
CA ASP A 30 7.15 6.22 6.25
C ASP A 30 6.01 5.26 6.56
N GLU A 31 5.58 4.47 5.58
CA GLU A 31 4.58 3.42 5.77
C GLU A 31 5.01 2.41 6.83
N ARG A 32 6.28 1.97 6.79
CA ARG A 32 6.82 1.05 7.80
C ARG A 32 6.93 1.72 9.17
N GLN A 33 7.37 2.98 9.22
CA GLN A 33 7.49 3.71 10.49
C GLN A 33 6.12 3.95 11.14
N ALA A 34 5.13 4.41 10.36
CA ALA A 34 3.78 4.65 10.85
C ALA A 34 3.13 3.36 11.39
N VAL A 35 3.33 2.23 10.70
CA VAL A 35 2.85 0.93 11.18
C VAL A 35 3.59 0.49 12.44
N ALA A 36 4.91 0.67 12.52
CA ALA A 36 5.67 0.35 13.72
C ALA A 36 5.20 1.18 14.92
N GLN A 37 5.00 2.49 14.73
CA GLN A 37 4.44 3.39 15.75
C GLN A 37 3.04 2.96 16.18
N TRP A 38 2.16 2.61 15.23
CA TRP A 38 0.82 2.08 15.55
C TRP A 38 0.88 0.81 16.39
N ARG A 39 1.78 -0.14 16.04
CA ARG A 39 1.95 -1.40 16.77
C ARG A 39 2.45 -1.23 18.21
N THR A 40 3.06 -0.09 18.55
CA THR A 40 3.41 0.20 19.95
C THR A 40 2.19 0.46 20.85
N GLY A 41 1.01 0.74 20.27
CA GLY A 41 -0.20 1.12 21.00
C GLY A 41 -0.18 2.54 21.58
N ARG A 42 0.90 3.30 21.39
CA ARG A 42 1.07 4.66 21.96
C ARG A 42 0.46 5.77 21.12
N TYR A 43 0.20 5.51 19.84
CA TYR A 43 -0.31 6.49 18.89
C TYR A 43 -1.68 6.06 18.38
N THR A 44 -2.56 7.01 18.08
CA THR A 44 -3.82 6.74 17.37
C THR A 44 -3.62 6.87 15.85
N LEU A 45 -4.48 6.20 15.07
CA LEU A 45 -4.43 6.30 13.60
C LEU A 45 -4.64 7.74 13.11
N THR A 46 -5.45 8.54 13.81
CA THR A 46 -5.66 9.96 13.51
C THR A 46 -4.42 10.78 13.83
N ALA A 47 -3.78 10.57 14.97
CA ALA A 47 -2.53 11.26 15.30
C ALA A 47 -1.44 11.00 14.26
N LEU A 48 -1.30 9.75 13.80
CA LEU A 48 -0.37 9.40 12.72
C LEU A 48 -0.76 10.09 11.40
N ALA A 49 -2.05 10.14 11.06
CA ALA A 49 -2.51 10.83 9.85
C ALA A 49 -2.10 12.31 9.84
N HIS A 50 -2.25 13.00 10.97
CA HIS A 50 -1.78 14.37 11.13
C HIS A 50 -0.25 14.48 11.07
N GLN A 51 0.47 13.59 11.75
CA GLN A 51 1.94 13.59 11.78
C GLN A 51 2.57 13.43 10.39
N TYR A 52 2.02 12.54 9.57
CA TYR A 52 2.53 12.28 8.21
C TYR A 52 1.85 13.14 7.13
N GLY A 53 0.95 14.07 7.50
CA GLY A 53 0.28 14.95 6.56
C GLY A 53 -0.61 14.24 5.53
N VAL A 54 -1.15 13.07 5.87
CA VAL A 54 -1.99 12.26 4.97
C VAL A 54 -3.39 12.07 5.52
N HIS A 55 -4.34 11.74 4.65
CA HIS A 55 -5.67 11.37 5.09
C HIS A 55 -5.67 10.08 5.93
N LEU A 56 -6.56 10.00 6.93
CA LEU A 56 -6.74 8.85 7.83
C LEU A 56 -6.88 7.51 7.09
N SER A 57 -7.58 7.51 5.94
CA SER A 57 -7.73 6.30 5.12
C SER A 57 -6.40 5.77 4.56
N SER A 58 -5.40 6.63 4.36
CA SER A 58 -4.06 6.23 3.93
C SER A 58 -3.34 5.42 5.03
N ILE A 59 -3.42 5.88 6.28
CA ILE A 59 -2.85 5.18 7.45
C ILE A 59 -3.60 3.88 7.70
N LYS A 60 -4.94 3.88 7.68
CA LYS A 60 -5.75 2.65 7.82
C LYS A 60 -5.36 1.59 6.78
N ARG A 61 -5.18 2.00 5.52
CA ARG A 61 -4.77 1.10 4.44
C ARG A 61 -3.33 0.60 4.61
N ALA A 62 -2.43 1.40 5.18
CA ALA A 62 -1.06 0.99 5.49
C ALA A 62 -1.03 -0.14 6.54
N VAL A 63 -1.75 0.06 7.65
CA VAL A 63 -1.88 -0.96 8.72
C VAL A 63 -2.50 -2.24 8.17
N TYR A 64 -3.61 -2.14 7.44
CA TYR A 64 -4.27 -3.32 6.86
C TYR A 64 -3.35 -4.13 5.95
N ARG A 65 -2.54 -3.47 5.11
CA ARG A 65 -1.56 -4.16 4.25
C ARG A 65 -0.48 -4.85 5.06
N ALA A 66 0.03 -4.20 6.11
CA ALA A 66 1.04 -4.78 6.98
C ALA A 66 0.51 -6.01 7.73
N ASP A 67 -0.75 -6.00 8.13
CA ASP A 67 -1.37 -7.15 8.80
C ASP A 67 -1.65 -8.29 7.83
N GLN A 68 -2.11 -8.00 6.59
CA GLN A 68 -2.21 -9.01 5.53
C GLN A 68 -0.87 -9.64 5.14
N SER A 69 0.23 -8.90 5.25
CA SER A 69 1.56 -9.49 5.01
C SER A 69 2.03 -10.37 6.17
N ALA A 70 1.55 -10.11 7.39
CA ALA A 70 1.89 -10.89 8.58
C ALA A 70 1.05 -12.16 8.71
N GLN A 71 -0.17 -12.15 8.20
CA GLN A 71 -1.06 -13.32 8.17
C GLN A 71 -1.07 -13.94 6.76
N PRO A 72 -0.37 -15.07 6.53
CA PRO A 72 -0.60 -15.83 5.30
C PRO A 72 -2.09 -16.22 5.27
N ARG A 73 -2.77 -15.94 4.15
CA ARG A 73 -4.19 -16.26 3.97
C ARG A 73 -4.41 -17.75 4.26
N LEU A 74 -4.98 -18.04 5.43
CA LEU A 74 -5.29 -19.39 5.90
C LEU A 74 -6.45 -20.05 5.13
N LEU A 75 -7.04 -19.36 4.15
CA LEU A 75 -8.00 -19.93 3.22
C LEU A 75 -7.59 -19.55 1.81
N ASN A 76 -7.09 -20.53 1.07
CA ASN A 76 -7.13 -20.64 -0.38
C ASN A 76 -6.80 -22.11 -0.72
N ASP A 77 -7.79 -22.99 -0.55
CA ASP A 77 -8.17 -24.08 -1.44
C ASP A 77 -9.70 -24.28 -1.28
#